data_AF-A0A370MYM0-F1
#
_entry.id   AF-A0A370MYM0-F1
#
_cell.length_a   1.000
_cell.length_b   1.000
_cell.length_c   1.000
_cell.angle_alpha   90.00
_cell.angle_beta   90.00
_cell.angle_gamma   90.00
#
_symmetry.space_group_name_H-M   'P 1'
#
loop_
_entity.id
_entity.type
_entity.pdbx_description
1 polymer ?
#
loop_
_entity_poly.entity_id
_entity_poly.type
_entity_poly.pdbx_seq_one_letter_code
_entity_poly.pdbx_strand_id
1 'polypeptide(L)'
;MPLPADVELLASLSMHVRDVAPQKRAPVSARSRTSAFTGSRIRLREYELVVVEIGPFMHSQGDIVTFRARSVGEPAAPAGAILDTRWGVCEVVA
;
A
#
# COMPACT_ATOMS: atom_id res chain seq x y z
N MET A 1 -37.04 49.68 30.78
CA MET A 1 -35.95 48.79 30.32
C MET A 1 -35.49 47.90 31.48
N PRO A 2 -36.08 46.70 31.62
CA PRO A 2 -35.42 45.53 32.20
C PRO A 2 -35.55 44.27 31.32
N LEU A 3 -34.60 43.33 31.44
CA LEU A 3 -34.69 41.91 31.06
C LEU A 3 -35.31 41.10 32.24
N PRO A 4 -35.50 39.76 32.21
CA PRO A 4 -35.72 38.76 31.13
C PRO A 4 -36.96 37.87 31.42
N ALA A 5 -37.37 37.01 30.47
CA ALA A 5 -38.14 35.81 30.77
C ALA A 5 -37.87 34.73 29.72
N ASP A 6 -37.15 33.69 30.14
CA ASP A 6 -37.17 32.37 29.55
C ASP A 6 -38.61 31.86 29.34
N VAL A 7 -38.84 31.13 28.24
CA VAL A 7 -39.54 29.83 28.19
C VAL A 7 -39.78 29.45 26.72
N GLU A 8 -38.93 28.51 26.30
CA GLU A 8 -39.27 27.28 25.60
C GLU A 8 -39.64 27.20 24.10
N LEU A 9 -38.89 26.27 23.49
CA LEU A 9 -39.32 25.29 22.50
C LEU A 9 -39.88 25.82 21.18
N LEU A 10 -38.99 26.40 20.38
CA LEU A 10 -39.12 26.26 18.92
C LEU A 10 -38.44 24.97 18.47
N ALA A 11 -39.29 23.96 18.35
CA ALA A 11 -39.04 22.78 17.54
C ALA A 11 -38.59 23.20 16.14
N SER A 12 -37.36 22.86 15.79
CA SER A 12 -36.92 22.70 14.41
C SER A 12 -35.67 21.82 14.43
N LEU A 13 -35.90 20.51 14.42
CA LEU A 13 -34.93 19.52 13.95
C LEU A 13 -34.62 19.84 12.48
N SER A 14 -33.75 20.82 12.26
CA SER A 14 -33.21 21.15 10.96
C SER A 14 -31.80 20.58 10.89
N MET A 15 -31.71 19.46 10.20
CA MET A 15 -30.48 18.82 9.79
C MET A 15 -29.52 19.85 9.20
N HIS A 16 -28.38 20.10 9.84
CA HIS A 16 -27.20 20.62 9.16
C HIS A 16 -25.92 20.11 9.84
N VAL A 17 -25.52 18.95 9.33
CA VAL A 17 -24.13 18.52 9.12
C VAL A 17 -23.16 19.70 9.10
N ARG A 18 -22.29 19.76 10.11
CA ARG A 18 -20.90 20.20 9.95
C ARG A 18 -20.02 19.26 10.74
N ASP A 19 -19.93 18.06 10.19
CA ASP A 19 -18.91 17.06 10.49
C ASP A 19 -17.55 17.77 10.47
N VAL A 20 -16.94 17.83 11.65
CA VAL A 20 -15.57 18.29 11.83
C VAL A 20 -14.71 17.44 10.91
N ALA A 21 -14.06 18.13 9.97
CA ALA A 21 -13.20 17.61 8.92
C ALA A 21 -12.66 16.21 9.27
N PRO A 22 -13.04 15.15 8.53
CA PRO A 22 -12.34 13.90 8.66
C PRO A 22 -10.89 14.23 8.30
N GLN A 23 -10.00 14.05 9.28
CA GLN A 23 -8.57 13.90 9.02
C GLN A 23 -8.43 13.23 7.67
N LYS A 24 -7.70 13.85 6.74
CA LYS A 24 -7.35 13.26 5.44
C LYS A 24 -6.85 11.85 5.73
N ARG A 25 -7.77 10.89 5.70
CA ARG A 25 -7.48 9.50 5.40
C ARG A 25 -7.02 9.66 3.98
N ALA A 26 -5.70 9.75 3.81
CA ALA A 26 -5.07 9.35 2.58
C ALA A 26 -5.84 8.12 2.12
N PRO A 27 -6.27 8.03 0.85
CA PRO A 27 -6.91 6.83 0.38
C PRO A 27 -5.97 5.72 0.81
N VAL A 28 -6.41 4.90 1.77
CA VAL A 28 -5.76 3.63 2.01
C VAL A 28 -6.20 2.90 0.77
N SER A 29 -5.40 3.14 -0.28
CA SER A 29 -5.47 2.47 -1.55
C SER A 29 -5.84 1.06 -1.20
N ALA A 30 -6.90 0.55 -1.81
CA ALA A 30 -7.28 -0.85 -1.73
C ALA A 30 -6.07 -1.63 -2.22
N ARG A 31 -5.08 -1.79 -1.34
CA ARG A 31 -3.81 -2.41 -1.60
C ARG A 31 -4.20 -3.85 -1.46
N SER A 32 -4.68 -4.39 -2.59
CA SER A 32 -4.70 -5.82 -2.88
C SER A 32 -3.60 -6.42 -2.05
N ARG A 33 -3.95 -7.24 -1.05
CA ARG A 33 -3.03 -7.74 -0.03
C ARG A 33 -1.89 -8.47 -0.74
N THR A 34 -0.85 -7.75 -1.09
CA THR A 34 0.37 -8.27 -1.69
C THR A 34 1.15 -8.84 -0.52
N SER A 35 0.80 -10.04 -0.09
CA SER A 35 1.26 -10.63 1.18
C SER A 35 2.73 -11.06 1.17
N ALA A 36 3.53 -10.63 0.19
CA ALA A 36 4.97 -10.80 0.21
C ALA A 36 5.57 -9.63 0.99
N PHE A 37 6.03 -9.90 2.20
CA PHE A 37 6.81 -8.98 3.03
C PHE A 37 8.31 -9.30 2.91
N THR A 38 9.19 -8.38 3.29
CA THR A 38 10.64 -8.64 3.32
C THR A 38 10.96 -9.89 4.13
N GLY A 39 11.78 -10.79 3.59
CA GLY A 39 12.08 -12.11 4.13
C GLY A 39 11.16 -13.22 3.64
N SER A 40 10.10 -12.91 2.89
CA SER A 40 9.22 -13.92 2.31
C SER A 40 9.94 -14.72 1.23
N ARG A 41 9.83 -16.06 1.31
CA ARG A 41 10.21 -16.96 0.23
C ARG A 41 9.10 -17.01 -0.82
N ILE A 42 9.45 -16.72 -2.06
CA ILE A 42 8.57 -16.83 -3.22
C ILE A 42 9.15 -17.87 -4.17
N ARG A 43 8.26 -18.72 -4.70
CA ARG A 43 8.61 -19.64 -5.78
C ARG A 43 8.04 -19.08 -7.07
N LEU A 44 8.91 -18.76 -8.02
CA LEU A 44 8.53 -18.27 -9.33
C LEU A 44 9.08 -19.22 -10.40
N ARG A 45 8.18 -19.96 -11.05
CA ARG A 45 8.54 -21.05 -11.97
C ARG A 45 9.45 -22.05 -11.26
N GLU A 46 10.69 -22.15 -11.71
CA GLU A 46 11.76 -23.00 -11.16
C GLU A 46 12.67 -22.28 -10.17
N TYR A 47 12.53 -20.96 -10.02
CA TYR A 47 13.38 -20.17 -9.14
C TYR A 47 12.78 -20.06 -7.73
N GLU A 48 13.62 -20.24 -6.73
CA GLU A 48 13.32 -19.90 -5.34
C GLU A 48 14.01 -18.58 -4.98
N LEU A 49 13.19 -17.58 -4.64
CA LEU A 49 13.66 -16.23 -4.33
C LEU A 49 13.22 -15.84 -2.91
N VAL A 50 14.02 -15.04 -2.22
CA VAL A 50 13.66 -14.39 -0.95
C VAL A 50 13.55 -12.90 -1.19
N VAL A 51 12.42 -12.31 -0.83
CA VAL A 51 12.22 -10.86 -0.91
C VAL A 51 13.19 -10.18 0.05
N VAL A 52 14.05 -9.29 -0.45
CA VAL A 52 15.03 -8.55 0.36
C VAL A 52 14.54 -7.13 0.63
N GLU A 53 13.94 -6.48 -0.35
CA GLU A 53 13.45 -5.11 -0.20
C GLU A 53 12.11 -4.92 -0.92
N ILE A 54 11.24 -4.07 -0.37
CA ILE A 54 9.94 -3.74 -0.96
C ILE A 54 9.83 -2.22 -1.08
N GLY A 55 9.52 -1.75 -2.28
CA GLY A 55 9.44 -0.34 -2.57
C GLY A 55 9.44 -0.09 -4.08
N PRO A 56 9.05 1.12 -4.51
CA PRO A 56 9.24 1.51 -5.89
C PRO A 56 10.74 1.72 -6.15
N PHE A 57 11.37 0.81 -6.87
CA PHE A 57 12.73 0.96 -7.36
C PHE A 57 12.69 1.33 -8.85
N MET A 58 13.46 2.34 -9.22
CA MET A 58 13.59 2.74 -10.62
C MET A 58 14.59 1.80 -11.30
N HIS A 59 14.09 0.99 -12.24
CA HIS A 59 14.96 0.19 -13.09
C HIS A 59 15.50 1.04 -14.24
N SER A 60 16.70 0.70 -14.71
CA SER A 60 17.40 1.45 -15.77
C SER A 60 16.65 1.49 -17.11
N GLN A 61 15.71 0.56 -17.33
CA GLN A 61 14.83 0.51 -18.50
C GLN A 61 13.54 1.33 -18.36
N GLY A 62 13.34 2.03 -17.24
CA GLY A 62 12.15 2.86 -16.99
C GLY A 62 10.99 2.12 -16.32
N ASP A 63 11.14 0.82 -16.05
CA ASP A 63 10.16 0.04 -15.30
C ASP A 63 10.25 0.33 -13.79
N ILE A 64 9.08 0.37 -13.14
CA ILE A 64 8.99 0.51 -11.68
C ILE A 64 8.98 -0.89 -11.08
N VAL A 65 10.11 -1.28 -10.52
CA VAL A 65 10.24 -2.50 -9.74
C VAL A 65 9.52 -2.31 -8.41
N THR A 66 8.68 -3.27 -8.04
CA THR A 66 7.87 -3.22 -6.81
C THR A 66 8.60 -3.82 -5.60
N PHE A 67 9.51 -4.77 -5.86
CA PHE A 67 10.32 -5.38 -4.82
C PHE A 67 11.58 -6.02 -5.41
N ARG A 68 12.59 -6.20 -4.57
CA ARG A 68 13.84 -6.89 -4.90
C ARG A 68 13.89 -8.23 -4.18
N ALA A 69 14.37 -9.25 -4.86
CA ALA A 69 14.50 -10.58 -4.28
C ALA A 69 15.86 -11.20 -4.62
N ARG A 70 16.37 -12.04 -3.73
CA ARG A 70 17.62 -12.78 -3.92
C ARG A 70 17.33 -14.23 -4.22
N SER A 71 18.04 -14.85 -5.17
CA SER A 71 17.94 -16.30 -5.39
C SER A 71 18.55 -17.06 -4.22
N VAL A 72 17.85 -18.07 -3.71
CA VAL A 72 18.31 -18.86 -2.55
C VAL A 72 18.33 -20.37 -2.79
N GLY A 73 17.96 -20.82 -3.99
CA GLY A 73 17.92 -22.23 -4.38
C GLY A 73 18.47 -22.45 -5.79
N GLU A 74 18.55 -23.73 -6.17
CA GLU A 74 18.95 -24.16 -7.51
C GLU A 74 17.71 -24.56 -8.33
N PRO A 75 17.56 -24.06 -9.57
CA PRO A 75 18.46 -23.13 -10.26
C PRO A 75 18.38 -21.70 -9.70
N ALA A 76 19.51 -20.99 -9.70
CA ALA A 76 19.55 -19.58 -9.33
C ALA A 76 19.05 -18.69 -10.49
N ALA A 77 18.17 -17.73 -10.18
CA ALA A 77 17.80 -16.70 -11.13
C ALA A 77 18.98 -15.74 -11.37
N PRO A 78 19.23 -15.27 -12.61
CA PRO A 78 20.31 -14.35 -12.88
C PRO A 78 20.12 -13.01 -12.15
N ALA A 79 21.18 -12.49 -11.54
CA ALA A 79 21.14 -11.16 -10.94
C ALA A 79 20.89 -10.09 -12.02
N GLY A 80 20.07 -9.09 -11.69
CA GLY A 80 19.54 -8.10 -12.61
C GLY A 80 18.34 -8.58 -13.43
N ALA A 81 17.88 -9.82 -13.27
CA ALA A 81 16.69 -10.29 -13.96
C ALA A 81 15.45 -9.56 -13.46
N ILE A 82 14.67 -9.04 -14.40
CA ILE A 82 13.35 -8.48 -14.12
C ILE A 82 12.30 -9.55 -14.37
N LEU A 83 11.52 -9.86 -13.35
CA LEU A 83 10.55 -10.94 -13.33
C LEU A 83 9.16 -10.37 -13.03
N ASP A 84 8.24 -10.58 -13.95
CA ASP A 84 6.82 -10.26 -13.72
C ASP A 84 6.19 -11.30 -12.80
N THR A 85 5.64 -10.84 -11.69
CA THR A 85 4.96 -11.69 -10.73
C THR A 85 3.54 -11.18 -10.47
N ARG A 86 2.68 -12.02 -9.90
CA ARG A 86 1.35 -11.62 -9.43
C ARG A 86 1.36 -10.52 -8.37
N TRP A 87 2.52 -10.24 -7.77
CA TRP A 87 2.72 -9.24 -6.73
C TRP A 87 3.30 -7.93 -7.28
N GLY A 88 3.63 -7.87 -8.56
CA GLY A 88 4.31 -6.77 -9.22
C GLY A 88 5.62 -7.20 -9.86
N VAL A 89 6.37 -6.22 -10.34
CA VAL A 89 7.67 -6.40 -11.00
C VAL A 89 8.74 -6.66 -9.94
N CYS A 90 9.48 -7.76 -10.09
CA CYS A 90 10.55 -8.18 -9.18
C CYS A 90 11.90 -8.00 -9.87
N GLU A 91 12.88 -7.41 -9.18
CA GLU A 91 14.28 -7.42 -9.61
C GLU A 91 15.07 -8.45 -8.80
N VAL A 92 15.80 -9.33 -9.47
CA VAL A 92 16.69 -10.29 -8.80
C VAL A 92 18.00 -9.60 -8.46
N VAL A 93 18.38 -9.59 -7.18
CA VAL A 93 19.66 -9.07 -6.70
C VAL A 93 20.60 -10.21 -6.30
N ALA A 94 21.92 -9.96 -6.41
CA ALA A 94 22.97 -10.94 -6.09
C ALA A 94 23.13 -11.18 -4.57
#